data_AF-A0A957KGQ7-F1
#
_entry.id   AF-A0A957KGQ7-F1
#
_cell.length_a   1.000
_cell.length_b   1.000
_cell.length_c   1.000
_cell.angle_alpha   90.00
_cell.angle_beta   90.00
_cell.angle_gamma   90.00
#
_symmetry.space_group_name_H-M   'P 1'
#
loop_
_entity.id
_entity.type
_entity.pdbx_description
1 polymer ?
#
loop_
_entity_poly.entity_id
_entity_poly.type
_entity_poly.pdbx_seq_one_letter_code
_entity_poly.pdbx_strand_id
1 'polypeptide(L)'
;SLSKLLQLVGYGLAVDAGTLSPDQPVAAADLEAYYLPRSDLGAHNEALRDLDEDNLTLKDIVWMMIRHSANTAADYLHDLLGQRRLEELVVEMGLGEHSAPCTFLGRFLAMAPPASLSNSDLDLYLADPRFYGEDLVRMSELYRNDSSYRAIIQSYWGQRGQPSVLVQREFVAEFETQGTAAGYAALMAGLVTGQIGSPTSNAAMRAELEWPYREFPSNQENYQVIGYKNGTLPGVLTTAYYAWPNWSDQPLVLVLFYRNIPTETYQQWRRDLPHDSFAHWLMSNPNAIHIMHVWRDTAAGGG
;
A
#
# COMPACT_ATOMS: atom_id res chain seq x y z
N SER A 1 2.56 -2.26 -0.02
CA SER A 1 1.37 -1.60 -0.60
C SER A 1 0.10 -1.75 0.21
N LEU A 2 -0.01 -2.67 1.19
CA LEU A 2 -1.22 -2.74 2.02
C LEU A 2 -1.44 -1.48 2.85
N SER A 3 -0.35 -0.79 3.24
CA SER A 3 -0.35 0.54 3.86
C SER A 3 -1.08 1.62 3.05
N LYS A 4 -1.28 1.45 1.75
CA LYS A 4 -2.12 2.35 0.92
C LYS A 4 -3.59 2.37 1.37
N LEU A 5 -4.04 1.36 2.13
CA LEU A 5 -5.36 1.39 2.77
C LEU A 5 -5.45 2.51 3.83
N LEU A 6 -4.38 2.79 4.56
CA LEU A 6 -4.35 3.91 5.51
C LEU A 6 -4.37 5.25 4.78
N GLN A 7 -3.70 5.34 3.64
CA GLN A 7 -3.74 6.54 2.79
C GLN A 7 -5.14 6.74 2.19
N LEU A 8 -5.82 5.66 1.78
CA LEU A 8 -7.22 5.70 1.33
C LEU A 8 -8.17 6.19 2.43
N VAL A 9 -7.99 5.69 3.66
CA VAL A 9 -8.76 6.18 4.81
C VAL A 9 -8.46 7.64 5.11
N GLY A 10 -7.18 8.05 5.10
CA GLY A 10 -6.79 9.45 5.25
C GLY A 10 -7.44 10.35 4.20
N TYR A 11 -7.47 9.90 2.94
CA TYR A 11 -8.18 10.58 1.86
C TYR A 11 -9.67 10.72 2.13
N GLY A 12 -10.37 9.63 2.48
CA GLY A 12 -11.81 9.68 2.74
C GLY A 12 -12.18 10.63 3.88
N LEU A 13 -11.39 10.62 4.96
CA LEU A 13 -11.59 11.53 6.10
C LEU A 13 -11.26 12.99 5.75
N ALA A 14 -10.25 13.23 4.91
CA ALA A 14 -9.94 14.58 4.42
C ALA A 14 -11.03 15.13 3.48
N VAL A 15 -11.67 14.27 2.69
CA VAL A 15 -12.85 14.63 1.88
C VAL A 15 -14.04 14.98 2.78
N ASP A 16 -14.30 14.20 3.84
CA ASP A 16 -15.35 14.51 4.81
C ASP A 16 -15.12 15.85 5.51
N ALA A 17 -13.87 16.16 5.84
CA ALA A 17 -13.48 17.42 6.44
C ALA A 17 -13.50 18.60 5.45
N GLY A 18 -13.70 18.35 4.15
CA GLY A 18 -13.66 19.35 3.09
C GLY A 18 -12.26 19.93 2.83
N THR A 19 -11.20 19.28 3.33
CA THR A 19 -9.81 19.72 3.12
C THR A 19 -9.23 19.19 1.81
N LEU A 20 -9.78 18.10 1.27
CA LEU A 20 -9.50 17.61 -0.08
C LEU A 20 -10.80 17.48 -0.86
N SER A 21 -10.75 17.69 -2.18
CA SER A 21 -11.87 17.46 -3.08
C SER A 21 -11.53 16.34 -4.07
N PRO A 22 -12.41 15.34 -4.26
CA PRO A 22 -12.19 14.30 -5.28
C PRO A 22 -11.99 14.87 -6.69
N ASP A 23 -12.74 15.93 -7.01
CA ASP A 23 -12.76 16.55 -8.34
C ASP A 23 -11.66 17.62 -8.51
N GLN A 24 -10.76 17.79 -7.53
CA GLN A 24 -9.67 18.75 -7.68
C GLN A 24 -8.76 18.32 -8.84
N PRO A 25 -8.46 19.21 -9.81
CA PRO A 25 -7.55 18.89 -10.90
C PRO A 25 -6.14 18.60 -10.39
N VAL A 26 -5.48 17.62 -11.00
CA VAL A 26 -4.08 17.27 -10.74
C VAL A 26 -3.32 17.42 -12.05
N ALA A 27 -2.32 18.32 -12.06
CA ALA A 27 -1.48 18.46 -13.24
C ALA A 27 -0.59 17.23 -13.40
N ALA A 28 -0.53 16.66 -14.62
CA ALA A 28 0.33 15.51 -14.90
C ALA A 28 1.80 15.79 -14.51
N ALA A 29 2.29 17.01 -14.74
CA ALA A 29 3.64 17.41 -14.34
C ALA A 29 3.89 17.34 -12.81
N ASP A 30 2.89 17.64 -11.99
CA ASP A 30 3.00 17.56 -10.54
C ASP A 30 3.06 16.10 -10.08
N LEU A 31 2.29 15.22 -10.72
CA LEU A 31 2.36 13.78 -10.47
C LEU A 31 3.70 13.18 -10.93
N GLU A 32 4.16 13.52 -12.14
CA GLU A 32 5.43 13.06 -12.70
C GLU A 32 6.64 13.49 -11.86
N ALA A 33 6.53 14.58 -11.09
CA ALA A 33 7.59 15.02 -10.20
C ALA A 33 7.99 13.97 -9.15
N TYR A 34 7.06 13.06 -8.79
CA TYR A 34 7.27 11.94 -7.87
C TYR A 34 7.83 10.69 -8.55
N TYR A 35 7.80 10.63 -9.89
CA TYR A 35 8.17 9.42 -10.59
C TYR A 35 9.68 9.20 -10.59
N LEU A 36 10.08 8.05 -10.05
CA LEU A 36 11.43 7.51 -10.17
C LEU A 36 11.42 6.35 -11.17
N PRO A 37 12.07 6.47 -12.34
CA PRO A 37 11.99 5.47 -13.39
C PRO A 37 12.32 4.06 -12.89
N ARG A 38 11.47 3.10 -13.29
CA ARG A 38 11.53 1.68 -12.92
C ARG A 38 11.23 1.37 -11.45
N SER A 39 10.92 2.32 -10.57
CA SER A 39 10.72 2.07 -9.13
C SER A 39 9.46 1.27 -8.77
N ASP A 40 8.47 1.20 -9.64
CA ASP A 40 7.14 0.65 -9.35
C ASP A 40 6.70 -0.46 -10.31
N LEU A 41 7.66 -1.01 -11.07
CA LEU A 41 7.44 -2.10 -12.03
C LEU A 41 6.49 -1.73 -13.18
N GLY A 42 6.26 -0.44 -13.42
CA GLY A 42 5.42 0.05 -14.50
C GLY A 42 3.99 0.42 -14.09
N ALA A 43 3.61 0.21 -12.82
CA ALA A 43 2.27 0.47 -12.31
C ALA A 43 1.76 1.88 -12.64
N HIS A 44 2.59 2.90 -12.49
CA HIS A 44 2.26 4.29 -12.84
C HIS A 44 1.91 4.45 -14.32
N ASN A 45 2.74 3.92 -15.21
CA ASN A 45 2.55 4.04 -16.66
C ASN A 45 1.39 3.19 -17.18
N GLU A 46 1.10 2.06 -16.52
CA GLU A 46 -0.07 1.23 -16.80
C GLU A 46 -1.35 1.97 -16.40
N ALA A 47 -1.38 2.53 -15.20
CA ALA A 47 -2.54 3.28 -14.71
C ALA A 47 -2.86 4.50 -15.58
N LEU A 48 -1.84 5.25 -16.02
CA LEU A 48 -2.01 6.36 -16.97
C LEU A 48 -2.56 5.91 -18.32
N ARG A 49 -2.15 4.73 -18.80
CA ARG A 49 -2.67 4.16 -20.05
C ARG A 49 -4.13 3.78 -19.94
N ASP A 50 -4.53 3.24 -18.78
CA ASP A 50 -5.88 2.73 -18.57
C ASP A 50 -6.90 3.86 -18.30
N LEU A 51 -6.46 4.98 -17.71
CA LEU A 51 -7.30 6.18 -17.59
C LEU A 51 -7.58 6.80 -18.96
N ASP A 52 -6.58 6.88 -19.84
CA ASP A 52 -6.70 7.52 -21.17
C ASP A 52 -7.30 8.95 -21.09
N GLU A 53 -6.95 9.70 -20.02
CA GLU A 53 -7.46 11.05 -19.77
C GLU A 53 -6.34 12.10 -19.78
N ASP A 54 -6.60 13.23 -20.45
CA ASP A 54 -5.69 14.38 -20.47
C ASP A 54 -5.73 15.19 -19.15
N ASN A 55 -6.81 15.08 -18.37
CA ASN A 55 -7.07 15.89 -17.18
C ASN A 55 -7.31 15.01 -15.96
N LEU A 56 -6.26 14.72 -15.20
CA LEU A 56 -6.36 13.92 -13.98
C LEU A 56 -7.06 14.70 -12.87
N THR A 57 -7.81 13.99 -12.02
CA THR A 57 -8.37 14.47 -10.76
C THR A 57 -7.75 13.74 -9.57
N LEU A 58 -7.95 14.23 -8.35
CA LEU A 58 -7.48 13.52 -7.15
C LEU A 58 -8.13 12.14 -7.01
N LYS A 59 -9.39 11.99 -7.44
CA LYS A 59 -10.04 10.68 -7.49
C LYS A 59 -9.27 9.71 -8.38
N ASP A 60 -8.77 10.15 -9.52
CA ASP A 60 -7.96 9.32 -10.42
C ASP A 60 -6.63 8.93 -9.77
N ILE A 61 -6.01 9.83 -9.01
CA ILE A 61 -4.82 9.49 -8.21
C ILE A 61 -5.13 8.36 -7.22
N VAL A 62 -6.24 8.44 -6.50
CA VAL A 62 -6.65 7.38 -5.55
C VAL A 62 -6.93 6.06 -6.29
N TRP A 63 -7.58 6.14 -7.46
CA TRP A 63 -7.82 4.99 -8.34
C TRP A 63 -6.51 4.31 -8.77
N MET A 64 -5.53 5.09 -9.25
CA MET A 64 -4.19 4.60 -9.64
C MET A 64 -3.49 3.94 -8.44
N MET A 65 -3.59 4.55 -7.26
CA MET A 65 -2.99 4.04 -6.03
C MET A 65 -3.59 2.70 -5.61
N ILE A 66 -4.91 2.52 -5.70
CA ILE A 66 -5.57 1.30 -5.21
C ILE A 66 -5.53 0.18 -6.23
N ARG A 67 -5.92 0.45 -7.48
CA ARG A 67 -6.05 -0.59 -8.51
C ARG A 67 -4.71 -1.03 -9.08
N HIS A 68 -3.91 -0.08 -9.55
CA HIS A 68 -2.58 -0.37 -10.10
C HIS A 68 -1.51 -0.46 -9.04
N SER A 69 -1.82 -0.11 -7.79
CA SER A 69 -0.81 -0.02 -6.73
C SER A 69 0.30 1.00 -7.06
N ALA A 70 0.01 2.02 -7.88
CA ALA A 70 0.98 3.01 -8.34
C ALA A 70 1.65 3.72 -7.15
N ASN A 71 2.98 3.73 -7.12
CA ASN A 71 3.75 4.34 -6.04
C ASN A 71 3.73 5.86 -6.14
N THR A 72 3.85 6.41 -7.36
CA THR A 72 3.76 7.84 -7.65
C THR A 72 2.46 8.44 -7.11
N ALA A 73 1.33 7.78 -7.35
CA ALA A 73 0.02 8.21 -6.88
C ALA A 73 -0.09 8.18 -5.35
N ALA A 74 0.46 7.14 -4.72
CA ALA A 74 0.54 7.07 -3.26
C ALA A 74 1.39 8.19 -2.66
N ASP A 75 2.49 8.56 -3.29
CA ASP A 75 3.38 9.62 -2.79
C ASP A 75 2.77 11.00 -2.99
N TYR A 76 2.10 11.23 -4.12
CA TYR A 76 1.32 12.45 -4.34
C TYR A 76 0.24 12.62 -3.26
N LEU A 77 -0.55 11.58 -3.01
CA LEU A 77 -1.57 11.61 -1.95
C LEU A 77 -0.93 11.75 -0.56
N HIS A 78 0.23 11.12 -0.33
CA HIS A 78 0.98 11.26 0.91
C HIS A 78 1.34 12.73 1.17
N ASP A 79 1.87 13.45 0.18
CA ASP A 79 2.26 14.86 0.31
C ASP A 79 1.06 15.74 0.70
N LEU A 80 -0.11 15.49 0.09
CA LEU A 80 -1.35 16.21 0.41
C LEU A 80 -1.86 15.94 1.84
N LEU A 81 -1.74 14.70 2.31
CA LEU A 81 -2.20 14.31 3.65
C LEU A 81 -1.20 14.75 4.74
N GLY A 82 0.10 14.64 4.46
CA GLY A 82 1.20 14.87 5.39
C GLY A 82 1.53 13.66 6.27
N GLN A 83 2.82 13.41 6.45
CA GLN A 83 3.36 12.29 7.27
C GLN A 83 2.80 12.30 8.70
N ARG A 84 2.81 13.45 9.38
CA ARG A 84 2.29 13.59 10.74
C ARG A 84 0.81 13.24 10.86
N ARG A 85 -0.02 13.67 9.91
CA ARG A 85 -1.45 13.36 9.92
C ARG A 85 -1.69 11.85 9.75
N LEU A 86 -0.89 11.19 8.91
CA LEU A 86 -0.94 9.74 8.74
C LEU A 86 -0.51 8.98 10.00
N GLU A 87 0.47 9.49 10.75
CA GLU A 87 0.84 8.95 12.06
C GLU A 87 -0.28 9.11 13.09
N GLU A 88 -0.90 10.28 13.14
CA GLU A 88 -2.08 10.54 13.98
C GLU A 88 -3.24 9.61 13.60
N LEU A 89 -3.46 9.37 12.31
CA LEU A 89 -4.49 8.46 11.80
C LEU A 89 -4.29 7.03 12.29
N VAL A 90 -3.05 6.53 12.26
CA VAL A 90 -2.73 5.18 12.76
C VAL A 90 -3.15 5.03 14.23
N VAL A 91 -2.90 6.06 15.05
CA VAL A 91 -3.31 6.09 16.46
C VAL A 91 -4.83 6.16 16.60
N GLU A 92 -5.49 7.05 15.86
CA GLU A 92 -6.96 7.23 15.86
C GLU A 92 -7.69 5.94 15.49
N MET A 93 -7.13 5.16 14.56
CA MET A 93 -7.68 3.88 14.12
C MET A 93 -7.40 2.72 15.08
N GLY A 94 -6.75 2.97 16.22
CA GLY A 94 -6.41 1.93 17.20
C GLY A 94 -5.33 0.97 16.69
N LEU A 95 -4.52 1.38 15.72
CA LEU A 95 -3.48 0.57 15.08
C LEU A 95 -2.11 0.83 15.70
N GLY A 96 -2.02 0.88 17.03
CA GLY A 96 -0.79 1.25 17.75
C GLY A 96 0.43 0.34 17.52
N GLU A 97 0.23 -0.86 16.96
CA GLU A 97 1.30 -1.78 16.52
C GLU A 97 1.71 -1.57 15.05
N HIS A 98 1.09 -0.61 14.37
CA HIS A 98 1.37 -0.28 12.97
C HIS A 98 2.22 0.97 12.92
N SER A 99 3.08 1.05 11.92
CA SER A 99 3.73 2.31 11.57
C SER A 99 2.90 3.04 10.50
N ALA A 100 3.06 4.35 10.40
CA ALA A 100 2.47 5.10 9.30
C ALA A 100 3.02 4.62 7.95
N PRO A 101 2.24 4.75 6.85
CA PRO A 101 2.79 4.74 5.50
C PRO A 101 3.88 5.82 5.38
N CYS A 102 4.91 5.55 4.58
CA CYS A 102 5.94 6.52 4.21
C CYS A 102 5.97 6.61 2.68
N THR A 103 6.62 7.64 2.14
CA THR A 103 6.78 7.82 0.69
C THR A 103 7.60 6.69 0.07
N PHE A 104 7.13 6.14 -1.06
CA PHE A 104 7.83 5.11 -1.82
C PHE A 104 9.08 5.66 -2.50
N LEU A 105 9.00 6.87 -3.07
CA LEU A 105 10.13 7.60 -3.63
C LEU A 105 11.25 7.72 -2.58
N GLY A 106 10.93 8.24 -1.39
CA GLY A 106 11.87 8.34 -0.28
C GLY A 106 12.54 7.00 0.05
N ARG A 107 11.77 5.92 0.18
CA ARG A 107 12.31 4.57 0.43
C ARG A 107 13.35 4.15 -0.60
N PHE A 108 13.04 4.34 -1.88
CA PHE A 108 13.96 3.99 -2.96
C PHE A 108 15.22 4.86 -2.98
N LEU A 109 15.11 6.14 -2.61
CA LEU A 109 16.25 7.01 -2.45
C LEU A 109 17.14 6.57 -1.27
N ALA A 110 16.54 6.12 -0.17
CA ALA A 110 17.25 5.67 1.04
C ALA A 110 17.94 4.31 0.87
N MET A 111 17.38 3.38 0.10
CA MET A 111 17.93 2.02 -0.08
C MET A 111 19.29 1.97 -0.79
N ALA A 112 19.58 2.92 -1.69
CA ALA A 112 20.84 2.93 -2.43
C ALA A 112 21.21 4.35 -2.91
N PRO A 113 21.50 5.29 -1.99
CA PRO A 113 21.90 6.63 -2.39
C PRO A 113 23.25 6.59 -3.14
N PRO A 114 23.49 7.51 -4.09
CA PRO A 114 24.82 7.72 -4.63
C PRO A 114 25.82 8.01 -3.50
N ALA A 115 27.05 7.51 -3.60
CA ALA A 115 28.05 7.69 -2.53
C ALA A 115 28.29 9.17 -2.16
N SER A 116 28.18 10.09 -3.14
CA SER A 116 28.29 11.53 -2.93
C SER A 116 27.12 12.16 -2.15
N LEU A 117 26.03 11.40 -1.96
CA LEU A 117 24.81 11.80 -1.27
C LEU A 117 24.50 10.86 -0.09
N SER A 118 25.38 9.91 0.22
CA SER A 118 25.19 8.94 1.28
C SER A 118 25.57 9.54 2.62
N ASN A 119 24.56 9.82 3.43
CA ASN A 119 24.70 9.92 4.88
C ASN A 119 24.12 8.63 5.45
N SER A 120 24.92 7.81 6.14
CA SER A 120 24.41 6.55 6.68
C SER A 120 23.60 6.81 7.95
N ASP A 121 22.36 7.27 7.77
CA ASP A 121 21.41 7.53 8.86
C ASP A 121 20.66 6.26 9.31
N LEU A 122 21.11 5.07 8.87
CA LEU A 122 20.48 3.79 9.17
C LEU A 122 20.37 3.53 10.68
N ASP A 123 21.40 3.87 11.46
CA ASP A 123 21.35 3.74 12.93
C ASP A 123 20.31 4.69 13.55
N LEU A 124 20.09 5.87 12.96
CA LEU A 124 19.05 6.80 13.40
C LEU A 124 17.66 6.30 13.01
N TYR A 125 17.51 5.70 11.83
CA TYR A 125 16.25 5.07 11.41
C TYR A 125 15.84 3.94 12.34
N LEU A 126 16.82 3.13 12.79
CA LEU A 126 16.58 2.06 13.77
C LEU A 126 16.22 2.62 15.15
N ALA A 127 16.80 3.76 15.54
CA ALA A 127 16.59 4.37 16.84
C ALA A 127 15.25 5.14 16.95
N ASP A 128 14.78 5.79 15.89
CA ASP A 128 13.51 6.53 15.86
C ASP A 128 12.78 6.36 14.51
N PRO A 129 11.73 5.52 14.45
CA PRO A 129 10.93 5.33 13.23
C PRO A 129 10.25 6.61 12.70
N ARG A 130 10.02 7.63 13.54
CA ARG A 130 9.46 8.92 13.08
C ARG A 130 10.49 9.70 12.27
N PHE A 131 11.75 9.70 12.73
CA PHE A 131 12.84 10.32 11.99
C PHE A 131 12.99 9.68 10.61
N TYR A 132 12.85 8.36 10.52
CA TYR A 132 12.83 7.67 9.23
C TYR A 132 11.71 8.21 8.32
N GLY A 133 10.46 8.26 8.79
CA GLY A 133 9.34 8.80 8.01
C GLY A 133 9.55 10.24 7.53
N GLU A 134 9.98 11.13 8.43
CA GLU A 134 10.28 12.54 8.12
C GLU A 134 11.42 12.67 7.10
N ASP A 135 12.49 11.88 7.23
CA ASP A 135 13.63 11.95 6.33
C ASP A 135 13.27 11.45 4.92
N LEU A 136 12.42 10.43 4.81
CA LEU A 136 11.92 9.97 3.51
C LEU A 136 11.08 11.03 2.79
N VAL A 137 10.28 11.80 3.54
CA VAL A 137 9.55 12.96 2.98
C VAL A 137 10.54 14.02 2.50
N ARG A 138 11.52 14.37 3.32
CA ARG A 138 12.57 15.35 2.97
C ARG A 138 13.35 14.93 1.72
N MET A 139 13.72 13.66 1.58
CA MET A 139 14.38 13.14 0.38
C MET A 139 13.48 13.24 -0.86
N SER A 140 12.18 12.96 -0.70
CA SER A 140 11.19 13.07 -1.78
C SER A 140 11.00 14.52 -2.21
N GLU A 141 10.93 15.46 -1.27
CA GLU A 141 10.88 16.91 -1.54
C GLU A 141 12.14 17.39 -2.26
N LEU A 142 13.33 16.96 -1.83
CA LEU A 142 14.58 17.33 -2.48
C LEU A 142 14.63 16.81 -3.92
N TYR A 143 14.23 15.56 -4.16
CA TYR A 143 14.08 15.02 -5.52
C TYR A 143 13.05 15.79 -6.35
N ARG A 144 11.99 16.31 -5.72
CA ARG A 144 10.96 17.05 -6.43
C ARG A 144 11.37 18.46 -6.84
N ASN A 145 12.06 19.14 -5.93
CA ASN A 145 12.24 20.59 -5.98
C ASN A 145 13.65 21.01 -6.43
N ASP A 146 14.64 20.11 -6.37
CA ASP A 146 15.99 20.37 -6.87
C ASP A 146 16.26 19.57 -8.15
N SER A 147 16.27 20.28 -9.28
CA SER A 147 16.50 19.67 -10.61
C SER A 147 17.90 19.09 -10.77
N SER A 148 18.91 19.64 -10.08
CA SER A 148 20.29 19.13 -10.12
C SER A 148 20.39 17.83 -9.33
N TYR A 149 19.79 17.80 -8.14
CA TYR A 149 19.69 16.59 -7.33
C TYR A 149 18.93 15.49 -8.09
N ARG A 150 17.76 15.83 -8.65
CA ARG A 150 16.96 14.90 -9.48
C ARG A 150 17.79 14.33 -10.63
N ALA A 151 18.52 15.16 -11.37
CA ALA A 151 19.34 14.71 -12.50
C ALA A 151 20.46 13.74 -12.06
N ILE A 152 21.11 13.99 -10.92
CA ILE A 152 22.12 13.09 -10.34
C ILE A 152 21.50 11.73 -10.01
N ILE A 153 20.36 11.74 -9.30
CA ILE A 153 19.65 10.51 -8.92
C ILE A 153 19.22 9.74 -10.17
N GLN A 154 18.58 10.39 -11.14
CA GLN A 154 18.11 9.74 -12.37
C GLN A 154 19.27 9.15 -13.19
N SER A 155 20.40 9.84 -13.28
CA SER A 155 21.61 9.33 -13.94
C SER A 155 22.17 8.10 -13.22
N TYR A 156 22.30 8.16 -11.89
CA TYR A 156 22.76 7.04 -11.08
C TYR A 156 21.84 5.81 -11.19
N TRP A 157 20.52 6.03 -11.03
CA TRP A 157 19.49 5.01 -11.19
C TRP A 157 19.45 4.45 -12.60
N GLY A 158 19.65 5.29 -13.62
CA GLY A 158 19.74 4.88 -15.02
C GLY A 158 20.84 3.85 -15.25
N GLN A 159 22.04 4.12 -14.70
CA GLN A 159 23.23 3.28 -14.86
C GLN A 159 23.20 2.01 -14.02
N ARG A 160 22.78 2.08 -12.75
CA ARG A 160 22.81 0.94 -11.82
C ARG A 160 21.56 0.08 -11.83
N GLY A 161 20.42 0.65 -12.22
CA GLY A 161 19.12 0.03 -12.02
C GLY A 161 18.64 0.14 -10.57
N GLN A 162 17.58 -0.60 -10.25
CA GLN A 162 17.05 -0.69 -8.89
C GLN A 162 18.07 -1.32 -7.93
N PRO A 163 17.95 -1.07 -6.60
CA PRO A 163 18.65 -1.86 -5.59
C PRO A 163 18.41 -3.36 -5.80
N SER A 164 19.39 -4.20 -5.49
CA SER A 164 19.25 -5.66 -5.66
C SER A 164 18.10 -6.20 -4.78
N VAL A 165 17.52 -7.34 -5.18
CA VAL A 165 16.45 -7.99 -4.38
C VAL A 165 16.90 -8.30 -2.95
N LEU A 166 18.20 -8.59 -2.75
CA LEU A 166 18.76 -8.81 -1.42
C LEU A 166 18.80 -7.52 -0.60
N VAL A 167 19.31 -6.41 -1.16
CA VAL A 167 19.31 -5.11 -0.48
C VAL A 167 17.89 -4.66 -0.15
N GLN A 168 16.97 -4.77 -1.11
CA GLN A 168 15.56 -4.46 -0.86
C GLN A 168 14.99 -5.33 0.26
N ARG A 169 15.28 -6.64 0.29
CA ARG A 169 14.76 -7.55 1.33
C ARG A 169 15.29 -7.19 2.71
N GLU A 170 16.58 -6.91 2.84
CA GLU A 170 17.19 -6.47 4.11
C GLU A 170 16.56 -5.17 4.58
N PHE A 171 16.41 -4.20 3.68
CA PHE A 171 15.77 -2.93 4.00
C PHE A 171 14.29 -3.09 4.38
N VAL A 172 13.56 -3.95 3.66
CA VAL A 172 12.14 -4.25 3.93
C VAL A 172 11.96 -4.90 5.30
N ALA A 173 12.86 -5.78 5.71
CA ALA A 173 12.77 -6.45 7.00
C ALA A 173 12.85 -5.47 8.17
N GLU A 174 13.66 -4.41 8.03
CA GLU A 174 13.96 -3.46 9.11
C GLU A 174 13.10 -2.19 9.05
N PHE A 175 12.87 -1.63 7.87
CA PHE A 175 12.39 -0.24 7.73
C PHE A 175 11.03 -0.09 7.03
N GLU A 176 10.46 -1.14 6.45
CA GLU A 176 9.17 -1.01 5.78
C GLU A 176 7.99 -0.86 6.75
N THR A 177 6.87 -0.36 6.23
CA THR A 177 5.68 -0.13 7.04
C THR A 177 5.26 -1.41 7.78
N GLN A 178 5.27 -1.33 9.11
CA GLN A 178 4.92 -2.43 10.00
C GLN A 178 3.43 -2.40 10.33
N GLY A 179 2.89 -3.57 10.67
CA GLY A 179 1.49 -3.71 11.12
C GLY A 179 1.11 -5.17 11.30
N THR A 180 -0.12 -5.42 11.76
CA THR A 180 -0.63 -6.76 12.04
C THR A 180 -1.78 -7.13 11.11
N ALA A 181 -1.90 -8.41 10.77
CA ALA A 181 -3.01 -8.91 9.97
C ALA A 181 -4.38 -8.62 10.65
N ALA A 182 -4.44 -8.72 11.98
CA ALA A 182 -5.64 -8.39 12.75
C ALA A 182 -6.02 -6.90 12.64
N GLY A 183 -5.05 -5.98 12.72
CA GLY A 183 -5.35 -4.55 12.56
C GLY A 183 -5.83 -4.19 11.15
N TYR A 184 -5.21 -4.76 10.10
CA TYR A 184 -5.72 -4.59 8.74
C TYR A 184 -7.07 -5.29 8.52
N ALA A 185 -7.36 -6.40 9.21
CA ALA A 185 -8.68 -7.02 9.16
C ALA A 185 -9.75 -6.12 9.82
N ALA A 186 -9.43 -5.48 10.95
CA ALA A 186 -10.32 -4.49 11.57
C ALA A 186 -10.56 -3.28 10.65
N LEU A 187 -9.51 -2.78 9.97
CA LEU A 187 -9.62 -1.72 8.99
C LEU A 187 -10.57 -2.09 7.82
N MET A 188 -10.36 -3.28 7.24
CA MET A 188 -11.20 -3.80 6.15
C MET A 188 -12.65 -4.05 6.60
N ALA A 189 -12.85 -4.54 7.82
CA ALA A 189 -14.18 -4.71 8.42
C ALA A 189 -14.89 -3.36 8.61
N GLY A 190 -14.19 -2.34 9.11
CA GLY A 190 -14.75 -1.00 9.28
C GLY A 190 -15.12 -0.36 7.95
N LEU A 191 -14.33 -0.60 6.89
CA LEU A 191 -14.65 -0.14 5.54
C LEU A 191 -15.95 -0.78 5.03
N VAL A 192 -16.02 -2.11 4.95
CA VAL A 192 -17.19 -2.81 4.36
C VAL A 192 -18.48 -2.60 5.16
N THR A 193 -18.39 -2.40 6.47
CA THR A 193 -19.56 -2.16 7.34
C THR A 193 -19.96 -0.69 7.44
N GLY A 194 -19.24 0.22 6.78
CA GLY A 194 -19.58 1.65 6.79
C GLY A 194 -19.22 2.37 8.10
N GLN A 195 -18.31 1.83 8.91
CA GLN A 195 -17.91 2.39 10.21
C GLN A 195 -16.79 3.43 10.10
N ILE A 196 -16.17 3.59 8.93
CA ILE A 196 -15.07 4.54 8.70
C ILE A 196 -15.51 5.61 7.72
N GLY A 197 -15.44 6.88 8.15
CA GLY A 197 -15.88 8.05 7.39
C GLY A 197 -17.39 8.27 7.41
N SER A 198 -17.86 9.30 6.71
CA SER A 198 -19.28 9.50 6.42
C SER A 198 -19.80 8.45 5.44
N PRO A 199 -21.12 8.27 5.29
CA PRO A 199 -21.67 7.37 4.26
C PRO A 199 -21.16 7.66 2.85
N THR A 200 -20.93 8.94 2.52
CA THR A 200 -20.46 9.37 1.20
C THR A 200 -18.98 9.03 1.00
N SER A 201 -18.11 9.38 1.94
CA SER A 201 -16.67 9.09 1.81
C SER A 201 -16.40 7.58 1.93
N ASN A 202 -17.14 6.87 2.78
CA ASN A 202 -17.05 5.42 2.88
C ASN A 202 -17.40 4.74 1.56
N ALA A 203 -18.51 5.15 0.94
CA ALA A 203 -18.90 4.64 -0.37
C ALA A 203 -17.84 4.93 -1.44
N ALA A 204 -17.21 6.12 -1.41
CA ALA A 204 -16.12 6.46 -2.31
C ALA A 204 -14.86 5.57 -2.08
N MET A 205 -14.45 5.38 -0.83
CA MET A 205 -13.32 4.50 -0.50
C MET A 205 -13.59 3.05 -0.91
N ARG A 206 -14.78 2.53 -0.60
CA ARG A 206 -15.21 1.20 -1.01
C ARG A 206 -15.27 1.04 -2.51
N ALA A 207 -15.72 2.06 -3.23
CA ALA A 207 -15.75 2.04 -4.70
C ALA A 207 -14.34 1.81 -5.27
N GLU A 208 -13.27 2.29 -4.64
CA GLU A 208 -11.92 1.99 -5.12
C GLU A 208 -11.46 0.58 -4.79
N LEU A 209 -11.84 0.02 -3.64
CA LEU A 209 -11.48 -1.35 -3.25
C LEU A 209 -12.28 -2.43 -3.96
N GLU A 210 -13.53 -2.14 -4.32
CA GLU A 210 -14.48 -3.07 -4.94
C GLU A 210 -14.34 -3.18 -6.45
N TRP A 211 -13.20 -2.76 -7.00
CA TRP A 211 -12.88 -2.94 -8.41
C TRP A 211 -12.98 -4.39 -8.89
N PRO A 212 -12.58 -5.45 -8.14
CA PRO A 212 -12.68 -6.82 -8.65
C PRO A 212 -14.12 -7.30 -8.81
N TYR A 213 -15.06 -6.73 -8.03
CA TYR A 213 -16.48 -7.03 -8.17
C TYR A 213 -17.04 -6.57 -9.52
N ARG A 214 -16.56 -5.41 -10.00
CA ARG A 214 -17.00 -4.82 -11.27
C ARG A 214 -16.25 -5.39 -12.47
N GLU A 215 -14.96 -5.68 -12.32
CA GLU A 215 -14.11 -6.15 -13.41
C GLU A 215 -14.27 -7.64 -13.70
N PHE A 216 -14.60 -8.47 -12.70
CA PHE A 216 -14.75 -9.91 -12.86
C PHE A 216 -16.19 -10.37 -12.57
N PRO A 217 -17.04 -10.55 -13.59
CA PRO A 217 -18.44 -10.98 -13.41
C PRO A 217 -18.60 -12.28 -12.61
N SER A 218 -17.63 -13.19 -12.65
CA SER A 218 -17.65 -14.43 -11.84
C SER A 218 -17.67 -14.18 -10.33
N ASN A 219 -17.19 -13.03 -9.86
CA ASN A 219 -17.29 -12.66 -8.45
C ASN A 219 -18.76 -12.41 -8.03
N GLN A 220 -19.61 -11.97 -8.95
CA GLN A 220 -21.02 -11.65 -8.69
C GLN A 220 -21.87 -12.89 -8.43
N GLU A 221 -21.41 -14.07 -8.89
CA GLU A 221 -22.07 -15.35 -8.61
C GLU A 221 -22.02 -15.72 -7.12
N ASN A 222 -20.96 -15.29 -6.42
CA ASN A 222 -20.68 -15.72 -5.05
C ASN A 222 -20.79 -14.58 -4.01
N TYR A 223 -20.64 -13.33 -4.44
CA TYR A 223 -20.58 -12.17 -3.55
C TYR A 223 -21.50 -11.06 -4.05
N GLN A 224 -22.06 -10.31 -3.11
CA GLN A 224 -22.75 -9.04 -3.36
C GLN A 224 -21.75 -7.91 -3.57
N VAL A 225 -20.57 -8.05 -2.95
CA VAL A 225 -19.43 -7.12 -3.03
C VAL A 225 -18.17 -7.90 -2.68
N ILE A 226 -17.04 -7.57 -3.30
CA ILE A 226 -15.71 -8.03 -2.91
C ILE A 226 -14.71 -6.87 -3.02
N GLY A 227 -14.03 -6.56 -1.91
CA GLY A 227 -12.97 -5.56 -1.84
C GLY A 227 -11.60 -6.22 -1.69
N TYR A 228 -10.57 -5.64 -2.33
CA TYR A 228 -9.25 -6.24 -2.38
C TYR A 228 -8.11 -5.22 -2.35
N LYS A 229 -7.05 -5.56 -1.61
CA LYS A 229 -5.72 -4.97 -1.79
C LYS A 229 -4.64 -5.97 -1.39
N ASN A 230 -3.59 -6.07 -2.19
CA ASN A 230 -2.38 -6.81 -1.85
C ASN A 230 -1.15 -5.92 -1.65
N GLY A 231 -0.04 -6.56 -1.29
CA GLY A 231 1.27 -5.95 -1.18
C GLY A 231 2.38 -6.95 -1.45
N THR A 232 3.38 -6.47 -2.18
CA THR A 232 4.53 -7.27 -2.61
C THR A 232 5.79 -6.45 -2.41
N LEU A 233 6.68 -6.95 -1.55
CA LEU A 233 8.03 -6.45 -1.34
C LEU A 233 8.96 -7.65 -1.19
N PRO A 234 10.26 -7.57 -1.56
CA PRO A 234 11.17 -8.70 -1.40
C PRO A 234 11.12 -9.36 -0.02
N GLY A 235 10.74 -10.64 0.01
CA GLY A 235 10.58 -11.43 1.23
C GLY A 235 9.24 -11.28 1.98
N VAL A 236 8.35 -10.42 1.50
CA VAL A 236 7.03 -10.14 2.11
C VAL A 236 5.92 -10.15 1.06
N LEU A 237 4.89 -10.97 1.29
CA LEU A 237 3.65 -10.97 0.52
C LEU A 237 2.47 -10.79 1.47
N THR A 238 1.55 -9.90 1.12
CA THR A 238 0.35 -9.63 1.92
C THR A 238 -0.87 -9.59 1.04
N THR A 239 -1.99 -10.08 1.52
CA THR A 239 -3.27 -9.98 0.85
C THR A 239 -4.37 -9.65 1.85
N ALA A 240 -5.29 -8.79 1.45
CA ALA A 240 -6.44 -8.40 2.23
C ALA A 240 -7.68 -8.39 1.34
N TYR A 241 -8.68 -9.15 1.78
CA TYR A 241 -9.99 -9.19 1.19
C TYR A 241 -11.04 -8.84 2.24
N TYR A 242 -12.10 -8.20 1.79
CA TYR A 242 -13.41 -8.39 2.38
C TYR A 242 -14.38 -8.84 1.29
N ALA A 243 -15.43 -9.55 1.66
CA ALA A 243 -16.55 -9.79 0.77
C ALA A 243 -17.84 -9.91 1.56
N TRP A 244 -18.97 -9.62 0.91
CA TRP A 244 -20.28 -9.96 1.42
C TRP A 244 -20.81 -11.14 0.60
N PRO A 245 -20.74 -12.38 1.11
CA PRO A 245 -21.22 -13.54 0.36
C PRO A 245 -22.72 -13.46 0.09
N ASN A 246 -23.16 -14.00 -1.04
CA ASN A 246 -24.59 -14.05 -1.41
C ASN A 246 -25.43 -14.88 -0.42
N TRP A 247 -24.80 -15.77 0.34
CA TRP A 247 -25.43 -16.66 1.32
C TRP A 247 -25.36 -16.14 2.76
N SER A 248 -24.75 -14.97 3.02
CA SER A 248 -24.50 -14.44 4.36
C SER A 248 -25.02 -13.01 4.50
N ASP A 249 -25.60 -12.69 5.66
CA ASP A 249 -25.91 -11.31 6.07
C ASP A 249 -24.76 -10.62 6.81
N GLN A 250 -23.59 -11.26 6.87
CA GLN A 250 -22.38 -10.75 7.49
C GLN A 250 -21.21 -10.77 6.49
N PRO A 251 -20.34 -9.75 6.50
CA PRO A 251 -19.15 -9.75 5.67
C PRO A 251 -18.12 -10.76 6.20
N LEU A 252 -17.36 -11.33 5.28
CA LEU A 252 -16.12 -12.06 5.56
C LEU A 252 -14.93 -11.13 5.33
N VAL A 253 -13.97 -11.16 6.24
CA VAL A 253 -12.70 -10.43 6.09
C VAL A 253 -11.55 -11.41 6.26
N LEU A 254 -10.61 -11.38 5.32
CA LEU A 254 -9.43 -12.24 5.34
C LEU A 254 -8.19 -11.41 5.05
N VAL A 255 -7.23 -11.47 5.97
CA VAL A 255 -5.93 -10.81 5.81
C VAL A 255 -4.82 -11.82 6.11
N LEU A 256 -3.94 -12.06 5.13
CA LEU A 256 -2.82 -12.98 5.26
C LEU A 256 -1.50 -12.25 5.04
N PHE A 257 -0.56 -12.49 5.94
CA PHE A 257 0.79 -11.93 5.92
C PHE A 257 1.79 -13.07 5.84
N TYR A 258 2.62 -13.05 4.81
CA TYR A 258 3.73 -13.96 4.61
C TYR A 258 5.01 -13.14 4.71
N ARG A 259 5.87 -13.45 5.68
CA ARG A 259 7.13 -12.74 5.92
C ARG A 259 8.27 -13.74 5.92
N ASN A 260 9.50 -13.21 5.79
CA ASN A 260 10.72 -14.02 5.75
C ASN A 260 10.72 -15.09 4.65
N ILE A 261 10.03 -14.81 3.54
CA ILE A 261 9.99 -15.72 2.39
C ILE A 261 11.39 -15.76 1.75
N PRO A 262 12.01 -16.94 1.58
CA PRO A 262 13.29 -17.05 0.89
C PRO A 262 13.24 -16.44 -0.52
N THR A 263 14.35 -15.84 -0.97
CA THR A 263 14.39 -15.05 -2.21
C THR A 263 13.86 -15.81 -3.43
N GLU A 264 14.24 -17.08 -3.61
CA GLU A 264 13.77 -17.92 -4.72
C GLU A 264 12.26 -18.19 -4.63
N THR A 265 11.80 -18.59 -3.44
CA THR A 265 10.37 -18.82 -3.17
C THR A 265 9.55 -17.55 -3.37
N TYR A 266 10.04 -16.40 -2.92
CA TYR A 266 9.39 -15.11 -3.13
C TYR A 266 9.26 -14.78 -4.62
N GLN A 267 10.34 -14.93 -5.39
CA GLN A 267 10.31 -14.68 -6.84
C GLN A 267 9.32 -15.60 -7.56
N GLN A 268 9.21 -16.86 -7.13
CA GLN A 268 8.22 -17.79 -7.65
C GLN A 268 6.80 -17.38 -7.24
N TRP A 269 6.55 -17.20 -5.95
CA TRP A 269 5.22 -16.90 -5.42
C TRP A 269 4.66 -15.56 -5.87
N ARG A 270 5.53 -14.59 -6.17
CA ARG A 270 5.15 -13.33 -6.78
C ARG A 270 4.61 -13.50 -8.21
N ARG A 271 5.04 -14.54 -8.95
CA ARG A 271 4.53 -14.84 -10.29
C ARG A 271 3.31 -15.76 -10.24
N ASP A 272 3.39 -16.81 -9.44
CA ASP A 272 2.38 -17.87 -9.42
C ASP A 272 1.19 -17.55 -8.48
N LEU A 273 1.34 -16.51 -7.64
CA LEU A 273 0.34 -15.99 -6.70
C LEU A 273 -0.37 -17.07 -5.83
N PRO A 274 0.36 -18.05 -5.22
CA PRO A 274 -0.28 -19.08 -4.42
C PRO A 274 -0.91 -18.53 -3.14
N HIS A 275 -0.39 -17.42 -2.62
CA HIS A 275 -0.91 -16.72 -1.45
C HIS A 275 -2.30 -16.12 -1.71
N ASP A 276 -2.51 -15.51 -2.87
CA ASP A 276 -3.82 -14.98 -3.29
C ASP A 276 -4.78 -16.11 -3.64
N SER A 277 -4.31 -17.15 -4.34
CA SER A 277 -5.12 -18.34 -4.62
C SER A 277 -5.63 -19.02 -3.34
N PHE A 278 -4.76 -19.11 -2.32
CA PHE A 278 -5.15 -19.63 -1.01
C PHE A 278 -6.14 -18.71 -0.29
N ALA A 279 -5.96 -17.39 -0.38
CA ALA A 279 -6.91 -16.43 0.19
C ALA A 279 -8.30 -16.55 -0.45
N HIS A 280 -8.37 -16.61 -1.78
CA HIS A 280 -9.62 -16.86 -2.49
C HIS A 280 -10.28 -18.18 -2.07
N TRP A 281 -9.49 -19.26 -1.95
CA TRP A 281 -10.02 -20.54 -1.47
C TRP A 281 -10.61 -20.44 -0.07
N LEU A 282 -9.95 -19.75 0.87
CA LEU A 282 -10.47 -19.52 2.22
C LEU A 282 -11.76 -18.68 2.22
N MET A 283 -11.86 -17.66 1.36
CA MET A 283 -13.08 -16.85 1.22
C MET A 283 -14.28 -17.69 0.74
N SER A 284 -14.05 -18.68 -0.12
CA SER A 284 -15.08 -19.62 -0.58
C SER A 284 -15.34 -20.79 0.39
N ASN A 285 -14.44 -21.00 1.37
CA ASN A 285 -14.51 -22.10 2.34
C ASN A 285 -14.34 -21.56 3.77
N PRO A 286 -15.24 -20.69 4.25
CA PRO A 286 -15.07 -19.98 5.53
C PRO A 286 -14.93 -20.91 6.74
N ASN A 287 -15.54 -22.11 6.70
CA ASN A 287 -15.38 -23.12 7.74
C ASN A 287 -13.92 -23.58 7.92
N ALA A 288 -13.07 -23.50 6.88
CA ALA A 288 -11.65 -23.83 6.97
C ALA A 288 -10.84 -22.78 7.74
N ILE A 289 -11.33 -21.55 7.86
CA ILE A 289 -10.66 -20.47 8.62
C ILE A 289 -10.56 -20.85 10.10
N HIS A 290 -11.62 -21.45 10.66
CA HIS A 290 -11.63 -21.89 12.06
C HIS A 290 -10.60 -23.00 12.35
N ILE A 291 -10.30 -23.86 11.37
CA ILE A 291 -9.30 -24.92 11.50
C ILE A 291 -7.88 -24.34 11.55
N MET A 292 -7.62 -23.26 10.81
CA MET A 292 -6.33 -22.56 10.77
C MET A 292 -6.00 -21.84 12.09
N HIS A 293 -7.01 -21.32 12.81
CA HIS A 293 -6.81 -20.70 14.12
C HIS A 293 -6.27 -21.70 15.16
N VAL A 294 -6.78 -22.93 15.15
CA VAL A 294 -6.36 -23.99 16.08
C VAL A 294 -4.89 -24.37 15.91
N TRP A 295 -4.35 -24.30 14.68
CA TRP A 295 -2.94 -24.61 14.42
C TRP A 295 -1.96 -23.60 15.02
N ARG A 296 -2.33 -22.32 15.11
CA ARG A 296 -1.49 -21.28 15.73
C ARG A 296 -1.30 -21.51 17.23
N ASP A 297 -2.36 -21.89 17.94
CA ASP A 297 -2.32 -22.10 19.39
C ASP A 297 -1.50 -23.34 19.76
N THR A 298 -1.49 -24.37 18.92
CA THR A 298 -0.65 -25.57 19.14
C THR A 298 0.83 -25.35 18.83
N ALA A 299 1.17 -24.45 17.91
CA ALA A 299 2.56 -24.15 17.55
C ALA A 299 3.24 -23.20 18.57
N ALA A 300 2.47 -22.36 19.27
CA ALA A 300 2.97 -21.50 20.33
C ALA A 300 3.19 -22.23 21.67
N GLY A 301 2.68 -23.46 21.83
CA GLY A 301 2.83 -24.28 23.03
C GLY A 301 4.01 -25.27 23.00
N GLY A 302 4.86 -25.21 21.96
CA GLY A 302 6.00 -26.10 21.76
C GLY A 302 7.29 -25.33 21.51
N GLY A 303 7.81 -24.67 22.55
CA GLY A 303 9.10 -23.96 22.55
C GLY A 303 9.53 -23.63 23.96
#